data_AF-A0A377D3I6-F1
#
_entry.id   AF-A0A377D3I6-F1
#
_cell.length_a   1.000
_cell.length_b   1.000
_cell.length_c   1.000
_cell.angle_alpha   90.00
_cell.angle_beta   90.00
_cell.angle_gamma   90.00
#
_symmetry.space_group_name_H-M   'P 1'
#
loop_
_entity.id
_entity.type
_entity.pdbx_description
1 polymer ?
#
loop_
_entity_poly.entity_id
_entity_poly.type
_entity_poly.pdbx_seq_one_letter_code
_entity_poly.pdbx_strand_id
1 'polypeptide(L)'
;MVLSAVFVPMAFFGGTTGAIYRQFSITIVAAMVLSVLVAMILTPALCATLLKPLKKGEHHGQKGFFAWFNQMFNRNAERYEKRVAKILHRSLRWIVIYVLLLGGMVFLFLRLSTSFLPLEDRGMFTTSVQLPSVQPNNRP
;
A
#
# COMPACT_ATOMS: atom_id res chain seq x y z
N MET A 1 -8.09 3.97 11.48
CA MET A 1 -9.04 5.09 11.27
C MET A 1 -8.49 6.17 10.34
N VAL A 2 -7.20 6.56 10.42
CA VAL A 2 -6.60 7.52 9.45
C VAL A 2 -6.60 6.97 8.01
N LEU A 3 -6.41 5.66 7.84
CA LEU A 3 -6.47 5.02 6.52
C LEU A 3 -7.84 5.22 5.83
N SER A 4 -8.94 5.13 6.58
CA SER A 4 -10.29 5.36 6.04
C SER A 4 -10.47 6.77 5.48
N ALA A 5 -9.82 7.78 6.07
CA ALA A 5 -9.88 9.16 5.58
C ALA A 5 -9.23 9.35 4.20
N VAL A 6 -8.32 8.46 3.79
CA VAL A 6 -7.68 8.50 2.47
C VAL A 6 -8.54 7.82 1.40
N PHE A 7 -9.24 6.74 1.76
CA PHE A 7 -10.02 5.94 0.80
C PHE A 7 -11.46 6.42 0.63
N VAL A 8 -12.12 6.89 1.70
CA VAL A 8 -13.52 7.35 1.65
C VAL A 8 -13.77 8.43 0.57
N PRO A 9 -12.91 9.44 0.38
CA PRO A 9 -13.09 10.44 -0.69
C PRO A 9 -13.10 9.83 -2.11
N MET A 10 -12.34 8.76 -2.35
CA MET A 10 -12.29 8.11 -3.67
C MET A 10 -13.62 7.44 -4.05
N ALA A 11 -14.46 7.08 -3.06
CA ALA A 11 -15.79 6.52 -3.30
C ALA A 11 -16.80 7.55 -3.84
N PHE A 12 -16.51 8.85 -3.70
CA PHE A 12 -17.36 9.95 -4.17
C PHE A 12 -16.94 10.50 -5.53
N PHE A 13 -15.92 9.91 -6.19
CA PHE A 13 -15.55 10.29 -7.54
C PHE A 13 -16.68 9.93 -8.53
N GLY A 14 -17.08 10.89 -9.36
CA GLY A 14 -18.14 10.72 -10.36
C GLY A 14 -17.65 10.07 -11.66
N GLY A 15 -18.58 9.76 -12.56
CA GLY A 15 -18.30 9.17 -13.87
C GLY A 15 -18.07 7.66 -13.87
N THR A 16 -17.79 7.10 -15.05
CA THR A 16 -17.55 5.65 -15.25
C THR A 16 -16.29 5.17 -14.52
N THR A 17 -15.24 6.00 -14.49
CA THR A 17 -14.01 5.73 -13.72
C THR A 17 -14.28 5.74 -12.21
N GLY A 18 -15.13 6.64 -11.73
CA GLY A 18 -15.54 6.72 -10.33
C GLY A 18 -16.28 5.48 -9.84
N ALA A 19 -17.09 4.85 -10.69
CA ALA A 19 -17.78 3.60 -10.35
C ALA A 19 -16.81 2.45 -10.04
N ILE A 20 -15.70 2.33 -10.78
CA ILE A 20 -14.65 1.34 -10.55
C ILE A 20 -13.89 1.65 -9.25
N TYR A 21 -13.49 2.92 -9.05
CA TYR A 21 -12.82 3.34 -7.81
C TYR A 21 -13.70 3.12 -6.58
N ARG A 22 -15.02 3.30 -6.70
CA ARG A 22 -15.98 3.06 -5.62
C ARG A 22 -16.03 1.59 -5.20
N GLN A 23 -15.98 0.65 -6.15
CA GLN A 23 -15.95 -0.78 -5.85
C GLN A 23 -14.69 -1.14 -5.04
N PHE A 24 -13.50 -0.74 -5.51
CA PHE A 24 -12.25 -0.98 -4.78
C PHE A 24 -12.24 -0.29 -3.41
N SER A 25 -12.65 0.97 -3.35
CA SER A 25 -12.66 1.74 -2.10
C SER A 25 -13.57 1.12 -1.04
N ILE A 26 -14.79 0.74 -1.39
CA ILE A 26 -15.74 0.14 -0.44
C ILE A 26 -15.19 -1.18 0.10
N THR A 27 -14.64 -2.05 -0.76
CA THR A 27 -14.05 -3.32 -0.34
C THR A 27 -12.88 -3.11 0.61
N ILE A 28 -11.98 -2.17 0.31
CA ILE A 28 -10.82 -1.85 1.16
C ILE A 28 -11.28 -1.32 2.52
N VAL A 29 -12.21 -0.36 2.54
CA VAL A 29 -12.71 0.22 3.79
C VAL A 29 -13.42 -0.84 4.64
N ALA A 30 -14.26 -1.68 4.03
CA ALA A 30 -14.93 -2.77 4.73
C ALA A 30 -13.92 -3.77 5.33
N ALA A 31 -12.91 -4.18 4.56
CA ALA A 31 -11.85 -5.08 5.03
C ALA A 31 -11.04 -4.47 6.18
N MET A 32 -10.71 -3.17 6.12
CA MET A 32 -9.99 -2.47 7.19
C MET A 32 -10.82 -2.39 8.48
N VAL A 33 -12.12 -2.09 8.38
CA VAL A 33 -13.01 -2.04 9.55
C VAL A 33 -13.12 -3.43 10.19
N LEU A 34 -13.36 -4.46 9.39
CA LEU A 34 -13.40 -5.84 9.88
C LEU A 34 -12.07 -6.25 10.51
N SER A 35 -10.93 -5.91 9.89
CA SER A 35 -9.60 -6.21 10.43
C SER A 35 -9.38 -5.57 11.81
N VAL A 36 -9.79 -4.31 12.01
CA VAL A 36 -9.69 -3.64 13.32
C VAL A 36 -10.61 -4.29 14.36
N LEU A 37 -11.82 -4.68 13.97
CA LEU A 37 -12.72 -5.42 14.87
C LEU A 37 -12.11 -6.75 15.30
N VAL A 38 -11.54 -7.51 14.36
CA VAL A 38 -10.84 -8.77 14.64
C VAL A 38 -9.62 -8.52 15.54
N ALA A 39 -8.85 -7.45 15.30
CA ALA A 39 -7.69 -7.09 16.11
C ALA A 39 -8.05 -6.71 17.55
N MET A 40 -9.24 -6.13 17.78
CA MET A 40 -9.70 -5.76 19.13
C MET A 40 -10.39 -6.89 19.88
N ILE A 41 -10.98 -7.87 19.18
CA ILE A 41 -11.76 -8.95 19.80
C ILE A 41 -10.96 -10.26 19.82
N LEU A 42 -10.56 -10.73 18.64
CA LEU A 42 -9.96 -12.05 18.48
C LEU A 42 -8.48 -12.04 18.84
N THR A 43 -7.72 -11.03 18.45
CA THR A 43 -6.28 -10.97 18.78
C THR A 43 -6.01 -10.98 20.28
N PRO A 44 -6.68 -10.21 21.16
CA PRO A 44 -6.44 -10.34 22.60
C PRO A 44 -6.87 -11.70 23.16
N ALA A 45 -7.97 -12.28 22.66
CA ALA A 45 -8.41 -13.62 23.07
C ALA A 45 -7.40 -14.71 22.69
N LEU A 46 -6.86 -14.66 21.47
CA LEU A 46 -5.84 -15.60 20.99
C LEU A 46 -4.49 -15.37 21.68
N CYS A 47 -4.09 -14.11 21.90
CA CYS A 47 -2.89 -13.80 22.67
C CYS A 47 -3.00 -14.31 24.11
N ALA A 48 -4.16 -14.22 24.76
CA ALA A 48 -4.33 -14.73 26.12
C ALA A 48 -4.31 -16.26 26.21
N THR A 49 -4.79 -16.95 25.16
CA THR A 49 -4.95 -18.42 25.18
C THR A 49 -3.77 -19.18 24.58
N LEU A 50 -3.13 -18.65 23.53
CA LEU A 50 -2.05 -19.34 22.81
C LEU A 50 -0.65 -18.91 23.26
N LEU A 51 -0.51 -17.71 23.81
CA LEU A 51 0.82 -17.20 24.17
C LEU A 51 1.30 -17.86 25.46
N LYS A 52 2.46 -18.53 25.39
CA LYS A 52 3.06 -19.17 26.56
C LYS A 52 3.50 -18.08 27.56
N PRO A 53 3.25 -18.28 28.88
CA PRO A 53 3.63 -17.32 29.89
C PRO A 53 5.16 -17.20 29.92
N LEU A 54 5.63 -15.97 29.76
CA LEU A 54 7.04 -15.59 29.90
C LEU A 54 7.33 -15.20 31.35
N LYS A 55 8.32 -15.83 31.98
CA LYS A 55 8.78 -15.35 33.30
C LYS A 55 9.48 -14.01 33.15
N LYS A 56 9.29 -13.13 34.14
CA LYS A 56 9.92 -11.81 34.17
C LYS A 56 11.46 -11.99 34.19
N GLY A 57 12.13 -11.57 33.12
CA GLY A 57 13.58 -11.75 32.93
C GLY A 57 13.96 -12.91 31.99
N GLU A 58 12.99 -13.68 31.49
CA GLU A 58 13.24 -14.78 30.56
C GLU A 58 13.15 -14.29 29.11
N HIS A 59 14.30 -14.17 28.44
CA HIS A 59 14.36 -13.92 27.01
C HIS A 59 14.27 -15.25 26.25
N HIS A 60 13.27 -15.41 25.37
CA HIS A 60 13.14 -16.58 24.50
C HIS A 60 14.42 -16.79 23.69
N GLY A 61 14.95 -18.03 23.67
CA GLY A 61 16.09 -18.38 22.84
C GLY A 61 17.44 -17.96 23.43
N GLN A 62 17.78 -18.43 24.63
CA GLN A 62 19.09 -18.18 25.26
C GLN A 62 20.24 -19.01 24.69
N LYS A 63 19.98 -19.96 23.78
CA LYS A 63 21.01 -20.80 23.15
C LYS A 63 20.75 -20.99 21.65
N GLY A 64 21.84 -21.13 20.89
CA GLY A 64 21.81 -21.40 19.45
C GLY A 64 21.46 -20.19 18.58
N PHE A 65 20.82 -20.43 17.44
CA PHE A 65 20.49 -19.42 16.45
C PHE A 65 19.65 -18.26 17.00
N PHE A 66 18.64 -18.55 17.84
CA PHE A 66 17.76 -17.52 18.40
C PHE A 66 18.50 -16.55 19.34
N ALA A 67 19.53 -17.02 20.06
CA ALA A 67 20.34 -16.16 20.93
C ALA A 67 21.19 -15.20 20.10
N TRP A 68 21.84 -15.72 19.06
CA TRP A 68 22.59 -14.90 18.11
C TRP A 68 21.70 -13.89 17.40
N PHE A 69 20.51 -14.30 16.96
CA PHE A 69 19.53 -13.40 16.33
C PHE A 69 19.09 -12.29 17.27
N ASN A 70 18.74 -12.62 18.52
CA ASN A 70 18.33 -11.64 19.53
C ASN A 70 19.44 -10.63 19.83
N GLN A 71 20.68 -11.12 19.98
CA GLN A 71 21.84 -10.25 20.22
C GLN A 71 22.12 -9.35 19.01
N MET A 72 22.04 -9.89 17.79
CA MET A 72 22.22 -9.12 16.56
C MET A 72 21.10 -8.09 16.39
N PHE A 73 19.85 -8.46 16.65
CA PHE A 73 18.69 -7.58 16.60
C PHE A 73 18.83 -6.44 17.60
N ASN A 74 19.12 -6.73 18.87
CA ASN A 74 19.35 -5.70 19.89
C ASN A 74 20.49 -4.75 19.51
N ARG A 75 21.62 -5.29 19.01
CA ARG A 75 22.73 -4.47 18.54
C ARG A 75 22.35 -3.58 17.36
N ASN A 76 21.47 -4.03 16.47
CA ASN A 76 20.96 -3.21 15.38
C ASN A 76 19.95 -2.17 15.86
N ALA A 77 19.10 -2.50 16.82
CA ALA A 77 18.16 -1.57 17.43
C ALA A 77 18.89 -0.40 18.11
N GLU A 78 19.91 -0.68 18.93
CA GLU A 78 20.75 0.36 19.56
C GLU A 78 21.48 1.21 18.52
N ARG A 79 21.98 0.61 17.44
CA ARG A 79 22.61 1.34 16.33
C ARG A 79 21.61 2.23 15.61
N TYR A 80 20.39 1.74 15.38
CA TYR A 80 19.31 2.50 14.77
C TYR A 80 18.95 3.71 15.63
N GLU A 81 18.75 3.51 16.94
CA GLU A 81 18.48 4.59 17.89
C GLU A 81 19.58 5.65 17.87
N LYS A 82 20.85 5.25 18.01
CA LYS A 82 22.00 6.17 17.95
C LYS A 82 22.09 6.89 16.60
N ARG A 83 21.70 6.25 15.49
CA ARG A 83 21.64 6.89 14.17
C ARG A 83 20.52 7.92 14.11
N VAL A 84 19.31 7.58 14.55
CA VAL A 84 18.18 8.51 14.59
C VAL A 84 18.51 9.73 15.46
N ALA A 85 19.15 9.54 16.62
CA ALA A 85 19.62 10.64 17.45
C ALA A 85 20.61 11.56 16.71
N LYS A 86 21.56 11.00 15.96
CA LYS A 86 22.50 11.78 15.12
C LYS A 86 21.80 12.50 13.97
N ILE A 87 20.77 11.90 13.39
CA ILE A 87 19.96 12.53 12.32
C ILE A 87 19.26 13.76 12.89
N LEU A 88 18.69 13.66 14.09
CA LEU A 88 17.97 14.74 14.74
C LEU A 88 18.88 15.95 15.03
N HIS A 89 20.12 15.72 15.47
CA HIS A 89 21.12 16.78 15.66
C HIS A 89 21.59 17.45 14.36
N ARG A 90 21.36 16.85 13.18
CA ARG A 90 21.69 17.42 11.87
C ARG A 90 20.43 17.58 11.00
N SER A 91 19.35 18.06 11.61
CA SER A 91 18.01 18.19 10.99
C SER A 91 18.04 18.88 9.62
N LEU A 92 18.84 19.95 9.46
CA LEU A 92 18.98 20.69 8.20
C LEU A 92 19.38 19.80 7.00
N ARG A 93 20.35 18.90 7.16
CA ARG A 93 20.79 18.01 6.07
C ARG A 93 19.69 17.04 5.65
N TRP A 94 18.93 16.53 6.61
CA TRP A 94 17.84 15.59 6.36
C TRP A 94 16.60 16.26 5.78
N ILE A 95 16.34 17.52 6.14
CA ILE A 95 15.32 18.35 5.50
C ILE A 95 15.66 18.57 4.03
N VAL A 96 16.92 18.88 3.68
CA VAL A 96 17.32 19.03 2.26
C VAL A 96 17.12 17.73 1.48
N ILE A 97 17.48 16.58 2.05
CA ILE A 97 17.25 15.26 1.43
C ILE A 97 15.73 15.03 1.24
N TYR A 98 14.91 15.35 2.23
CA TYR A 98 13.46 15.22 2.15
C TYR A 98 12.87 16.09 1.03
N VAL A 99 13.30 17.35 0.92
CA VAL A 99 12.88 18.26 -0.16
C VAL A 99 13.31 17.73 -1.53
N LEU A 100 14.51 17.17 -1.64
CA LEU A 100 15.00 16.57 -2.88
C LEU A 100 14.15 15.36 -3.30
N LEU A 101 13.81 14.47 -2.35
CA LEU A 101 12.91 13.34 -2.61
C LEU A 101 11.51 13.80 -3.04
N LEU A 102 10.98 14.84 -2.39
CA LEU A 102 9.69 15.43 -2.73
C LEU A 102 9.70 16.05 -4.13
N GLY A 103 10.77 16.78 -4.47
CA GLY A 103 10.99 17.31 -5.82
C GLY A 103 11.10 16.20 -6.88
N GLY A 104 11.84 15.13 -6.58
CA GLY A 104 11.97 13.95 -7.44
C GLY A 104 10.63 13.25 -7.66
N MET A 105 9.82 13.10 -6.62
CA MET A 105 8.46 12.55 -6.71
C MET A 105 7.58 13.39 -7.65
N VAL A 106 7.55 14.71 -7.46
CA VAL A 106 6.75 15.62 -8.32
C VAL A 106 7.21 15.55 -9.77
N PHE A 107 8.52 15.58 -10.00
CA PHE A 107 9.08 15.48 -11.35
C PHE A 107 8.70 14.17 -12.05
N LEU A 108 8.79 13.04 -11.33
CA LEU A 108 8.44 11.74 -11.89
C LEU A 108 6.93 11.62 -12.14
N PHE A 109 6.12 12.15 -11.22
CA PHE A 109 4.66 12.17 -11.35
C PHE A 109 4.21 12.95 -12.60
N LEU A 110 4.84 14.09 -12.89
CA LEU A 110 4.54 14.87 -14.10
C LEU A 110 4.98 14.18 -15.40
N ARG A 111 5.96 13.26 -15.34
CA ARG A 111 6.42 12.48 -16.51
C ARG A 111 5.63 11.20 -16.73
N LEU A 112 4.84 10.76 -15.76
CA LEU A 112 4.10 9.51 -15.86
C LEU A 112 2.88 9.70 -16.77
N SER A 113 2.90 9.04 -17.94
CA SER A 113 1.76 9.02 -18.85
C SER A 113 0.58 8.26 -18.21
N THR A 114 -0.58 8.91 -18.14
CA THR A 114 -1.79 8.32 -17.55
C THR A 114 -2.50 7.43 -18.57
N SER A 115 -2.72 6.15 -18.23
CA SER A 115 -3.60 5.23 -18.96
C SER A 115 -4.70 4.74 -18.02
N PHE A 116 -5.97 4.78 -18.47
CA PHE A 116 -7.10 4.43 -17.61
C PHE A 116 -7.18 2.93 -17.28
N LEU A 117 -7.01 2.07 -18.29
CA LEU A 117 -6.92 0.62 -18.17
C LEU A 117 -6.00 0.11 -19.28
N PRO A 118 -5.10 -0.86 -19.02
CA PRO A 118 -4.37 -1.51 -20.10
C PRO A 118 -5.36 -2.22 -21.02
N LEU A 119 -5.08 -2.20 -22.33
CA LEU A 119 -5.86 -2.98 -23.29
C LEU A 119 -5.68 -4.46 -22.96
N GLU A 120 -6.72 -5.09 -22.45
CA GLU A 120 -6.76 -6.54 -22.27
C GLU A 120 -7.19 -7.18 -23.58
N ASP A 121 -6.47 -8.22 -24.00
CA ASP A 121 -6.92 -9.08 -25.08
C ASP A 121 -8.16 -9.85 -24.62
N ARG A 122 -9.32 -9.40 -25.09
CA ARG A 122 -10.63 -10.03 -24.82
C ARG A 122 -10.94 -11.15 -25.81
N GLY A 123 -9.98 -11.57 -26.67
CA GLY A 123 -10.17 -12.58 -27.70
C GLY A 123 -11.07 -12.13 -28.85
N MET A 124 -11.35 -10.83 -28.97
CA MET A 124 -12.17 -10.23 -30.02
C MET A 124 -11.52 -8.95 -30.51
N PHE A 125 -11.38 -8.78 -31.82
CA PHE A 125 -10.96 -7.54 -32.45
C PHE A 125 -12.07 -7.06 -33.38
N THR A 126 -12.46 -5.79 -33.22
CA THR A 126 -13.46 -5.15 -34.08
C THR A 126 -12.75 -4.41 -35.20
N THR A 127 -12.94 -4.87 -36.44
CA THR A 127 -12.43 -4.19 -37.64
C THR A 127 -13.58 -3.45 -38.31
N SER A 128 -13.59 -2.12 -38.25
CA SER A 128 -14.55 -1.30 -38.99
C SER A 128 -14.02 -1.03 -40.39
N VAL A 129 -14.79 -1.40 -41.41
CA VAL A 129 -14.52 -1.02 -42.81
C VAL A 129 -15.56 0.03 -43.20
N GLN A 130 -15.13 1.28 -43.34
CA GLN A 130 -15.97 2.35 -43.86
C GLN A 130 -15.75 2.48 -45.37
N LEU A 131 -16.82 2.33 -46.13
CA LEU A 131 -16.83 2.62 -47.57
C LEU A 131 -17.18 4.09 -47.82
N PRO A 132 -16.68 4.70 -48.91
CA PRO A 132 -17.05 6.06 -49.30
C PRO A 132 -18.54 6.16 -49.66
N SER A 133 -19.13 7.34 -49.43
CA SER A 133 -20.58 7.62 -49.38
C SER A 133 -21.38 7.47 -50.69
N VAL A 134 -20.84 6.78 -51.71
CA VAL A 134 -21.41 6.70 -53.07
C VAL A 134 -21.65 5.27 -53.58
N GLN A 135 -21.63 4.24 -52.73
CA GLN A 135 -21.94 2.88 -53.18
C GLN A 135 -23.41 2.52 -52.90
N PRO A 136 -24.25 2.21 -53.92
CA PRO A 136 -25.59 1.71 -53.69
C PRO A 136 -25.49 0.33 -53.03
N ASN A 137 -26.19 0.16 -51.91
CA ASN A 137 -26.26 -1.08 -51.15
C ASN A 137 -27.00 -2.15 -51.96
N ASN A 138 -26.26 -2.91 -52.76
CA ASN A 138 -26.80 -4.03 -53.51
C ASN A 138 -25.83 -5.21 -53.45
N ARG A 139 -25.98 -6.04 -52.41
CA ARG A 139 -25.56 -7.45 -52.42
C ARG A 139 -26.59 -8.29 -51.64
N PRO A 140 -26.94 -9.49 -52.13
CA PRO A 140 -27.95 -10.40 -51.56
C PRO A 140 -27.55 -10.95 -50.19
#